data_AF-A0A0M9I1Y6-F1
#
_entry.id   AF-A0A0M9I1Y6-F1
#
_cell.length_a   1.000
_cell.length_b   1.000
_cell.length_c   1.000
_cell.angle_alpha   90.00
_cell.angle_beta   90.00
_cell.angle_gamma   90.00
#
_symmetry.space_group_name_H-M   'P 1'
#
loop_
_entity.id
_entity.type
_entity.pdbx_description
1 polymer ?
#
loop_
_entity_poly.entity_id
_entity_poly.type
_entity_poly.pdbx_seq_one_letter_code
_entity_poly.pdbx_strand_id
1 'polypeptide(L)'
;MTRLLLAFLAGPFWSALVIGLQAHLFWRQPDFIAAAEQPDWTLIATLLGAAAGAGAMLLLGLPAHFALRRRGRATLAPYLLAFTAIGLVSWCALILLSSIFGPGDLRLALAMMADTIVSRPIVPLTAAALGAVVGASFWRIIRPDRPRTPPTP
;
A
#
# COMPACT_ATOMS: atom_id res chain seq x y z
N MET A 1 -23.19 2.07 2.65
CA MET A 1 -21.90 2.11 3.38
C MET A 1 -21.07 0.85 3.16
N THR A 2 -21.68 -0.32 3.02
CA THR A 2 -21.02 -1.62 2.79
C THR A 2 -19.96 -1.61 1.68
N ARG A 3 -20.24 -1.01 0.51
CA ARG A 3 -19.26 -0.94 -0.59
C ARG A 3 -18.00 -0.14 -0.24
N LEU A 4 -18.12 0.91 0.56
CA LEU A 4 -16.98 1.72 0.98
C LEU A 4 -16.10 0.93 1.97
N LEU A 5 -16.71 0.19 2.90
CA LEU A 5 -15.99 -0.69 3.83
C LEU A 5 -15.26 -1.80 3.08
N LEU A 6 -15.93 -2.47 2.14
CA LEU A 6 -15.29 -3.49 1.31
C LEU A 6 -14.16 -2.92 0.45
N ALA A 7 -14.34 -1.72 -0.11
CA ALA A 7 -13.30 -1.06 -0.88
C ALA A 7 -12.11 -0.63 -0.01
N PHE A 8 -12.36 -0.20 1.23
CA PHE A 8 -11.31 0.10 2.21
C PHE A 8 -10.40 -1.11 2.44
N LEU A 9 -10.98 -2.32 2.55
CA LEU A 9 -10.24 -3.57 2.75
C LEU A 9 -9.31 -3.94 1.58
N ALA A 10 -9.48 -3.35 0.40
CA ALA A 10 -8.57 -3.59 -0.73
C ALA A 10 -7.12 -3.19 -0.40
N GLY A 11 -6.92 -2.10 0.35
CA GLY A 11 -5.57 -1.66 0.76
C GLY A 11 -4.89 -2.66 1.68
N PRO A 12 -5.45 -2.97 2.87
CA PRO A 12 -4.92 -3.97 3.78
C PRO A 12 -4.70 -5.33 3.10
N PHE A 13 -5.66 -5.80 2.28
CA PHE A 13 -5.57 -7.10 1.63
C PHE A 13 -4.38 -7.18 0.66
N TRP A 14 -4.27 -6.24 -0.28
CA TRP A 14 -3.21 -6.29 -1.28
C TRP A 14 -1.82 -6.04 -0.67
N SER A 15 -1.72 -5.11 0.28
CA SER A 15 -0.45 -4.86 0.97
C SER A 15 0.00 -6.06 1.80
N ALA A 16 -0.91 -6.69 2.55
CA ALA A 16 -0.61 -7.91 3.29
C ALA A 16 -0.16 -9.05 2.38
N LEU A 17 -0.87 -9.27 1.26
CA LEU A 17 -0.55 -10.30 0.29
C LEU A 17 0.84 -10.11 -0.32
N VAL A 18 1.14 -8.90 -0.81
CA VAL A 18 2.42 -8.62 -1.49
C VAL A 18 3.59 -8.71 -0.51
N ILE A 19 3.46 -8.11 0.67
CA ILE A 19 4.54 -8.09 1.67
C ILE A 19 4.74 -9.49 2.28
N GLY A 20 3.66 -10.21 2.58
CA GLY A 20 3.73 -11.59 3.06
C GLY A 20 4.37 -12.53 2.04
N LEU A 21 3.98 -12.42 0.76
CA LEU A 21 4.58 -13.22 -0.32
C LEU A 21 6.07 -12.89 -0.49
N GLN A 22 6.44 -11.61 -0.43
CA GLN A 22 7.84 -11.18 -0.53
C GLN A 22 8.67 -11.74 0.63
N ALA A 23 8.17 -11.69 1.87
CA ALA A 23 8.84 -12.28 3.02
C ALA A 23 8.98 -13.80 2.87
N HIS A 24 7.92 -14.48 2.43
CA HIS A 24 7.93 -15.93 2.24
C HIS A 24 8.95 -16.41 1.19
N LEU A 25 9.11 -15.64 0.11
CA LEU A 25 9.97 -16.01 -1.02
C LEU A 25 11.43 -15.59 -0.81
N PHE A 26 11.69 -14.44 -0.19
CA PHE A 26 13.01 -13.81 -0.17
C PHE A 26 13.64 -13.71 1.22
N TRP A 27 12.87 -13.86 2.30
CA TRP A 27 13.41 -13.72 3.67
C TRP A 27 13.60 -15.07 4.37
N ARG A 28 13.53 -16.18 3.63
CA ARG A 28 13.91 -17.50 4.15
C ARG A 28 15.38 -17.47 4.56
N GLN A 29 15.65 -17.70 5.85
CA GLN A 29 17.01 -17.89 6.34
C GLN A 29 17.61 -19.17 5.75
N PRO A 30 18.94 -19.21 5.58
CA PRO A 30 19.62 -20.43 5.19
C PRO A 30 19.57 -21.47 6.33
N ASP A 31 19.42 -22.75 5.95
CA ASP A 31 19.04 -23.89 6.81
C ASP A 31 19.98 -24.22 7.99
N PHE A 32 21.05 -23.46 8.20
CA PHE A 32 22.10 -23.76 9.20
C PHE A 32 21.90 -23.09 10.58
N ILE A 33 20.86 -22.28 10.79
CA ILE A 33 20.54 -21.64 12.09
C ILE A 33 19.24 -22.24 12.67
N ALA A 34 19.24 -23.55 12.96
CA ALA A 34 18.02 -24.31 13.21
C ALA A 34 17.58 -24.48 14.69
N ALA A 35 18.06 -23.71 15.67
CA ALA A 35 17.92 -24.08 17.10
C ALA A 35 17.26 -23.07 18.06
N ALA A 36 16.68 -21.96 17.59
CA ALA A 36 15.88 -21.07 18.46
C ALA A 36 14.47 -20.96 17.89
N GLU A 37 13.43 -20.85 18.74
CA GLU A 37 12.07 -20.51 18.32
C GLU A 37 12.11 -19.17 17.58
N GLN A 38 12.20 -19.24 16.25
CA GLN A 38 12.32 -18.04 15.43
C GLN A 38 10.94 -17.43 15.21
N PRO A 39 10.83 -16.09 15.28
CA PRO A 39 9.60 -15.41 14.94
C PRO A 39 9.20 -15.71 13.49
N ASP A 40 7.91 -15.99 13.26
CA ASP A 40 7.38 -16.19 11.92
C ASP A 40 7.39 -14.85 11.16
N TRP A 41 8.51 -14.61 10.46
CA TRP A 41 8.73 -13.41 9.66
C TRP A 41 7.68 -13.23 8.56
N THR A 42 7.09 -14.32 8.07
CA THR A 42 6.01 -14.24 7.09
C THR A 42 4.76 -13.66 7.73
N LEU A 43 4.40 -14.15 8.92
CA LEU A 43 3.25 -13.63 9.68
C LEU A 43 3.47 -12.16 10.07
N ILE A 44 4.64 -11.81 10.60
CA ILE A 44 4.97 -10.43 10.98
C ILE A 44 4.88 -9.50 9.76
N ALA A 45 5.48 -9.89 8.64
CA ALA A 45 5.46 -9.11 7.40
C ALA A 45 4.02 -8.94 6.88
N THR A 46 3.20 -9.99 6.94
CA THR A 46 1.79 -9.95 6.53
C THR A 46 0.99 -8.99 7.41
N LEU A 47 1.18 -9.04 8.74
CA LEU A 47 0.52 -8.13 9.68
C LEU A 47 0.95 -6.67 9.49
N LEU A 48 2.24 -6.43 9.27
CA LEU A 48 2.77 -5.10 8.95
C LEU A 48 2.20 -4.58 7.64
N GLY A 49 2.11 -5.44 6.61
CA GLY A 49 1.49 -5.08 5.34
C GLY A 49 0.01 -4.73 5.47
N ALA A 50 -0.74 -5.49 6.27
CA ALA A 50 -2.14 -5.20 6.56
C ALA A 50 -2.29 -3.84 7.27
N ALA A 51 -1.48 -3.59 8.30
CA ALA A 51 -1.50 -2.33 9.06
C ALA A 51 -1.11 -1.12 8.19
N ALA A 52 -0.03 -1.25 7.40
CA ALA A 52 0.41 -0.20 6.47
C ALA A 52 -0.65 0.09 5.41
N GLY A 53 -1.27 -0.95 4.83
CA GLY A 53 -2.36 -0.81 3.87
C GLY A 53 -3.60 -0.12 4.47
N ALA A 54 -3.96 -0.46 5.71
CA ALA A 54 -5.06 0.19 6.43
C ALA A 54 -4.76 1.67 6.68
N GLY A 55 -3.55 1.98 7.16
CA GLY A 55 -3.09 3.34 7.41
C GLY A 55 -3.09 4.19 6.14
N ALA A 56 -2.51 3.68 5.04
CA ALA A 56 -2.50 4.38 3.76
C ALA A 56 -3.90 4.65 3.22
N MET A 57 -4.83 3.68 3.35
CA MET A 57 -6.22 3.88 2.97
C MET A 57 -6.94 4.91 3.82
N LEU A 58 -6.74 4.89 5.13
CA LEU A 58 -7.40 5.81 6.05
C LEU A 58 -6.90 7.24 5.86
N LEU A 59 -5.57 7.41 5.79
CA LEU A 59 -4.93 8.72 5.77
C LEU A 59 -4.91 9.36 4.38
N LEU A 60 -4.82 8.57 3.30
CA LEU A 60 -4.64 9.09 1.95
C LEU A 60 -5.71 8.58 0.98
N GLY A 61 -6.03 7.29 0.99
CA GLY A 61 -6.97 6.68 0.04
C GLY A 61 -8.40 7.22 0.13
N LEU A 62 -8.98 7.27 1.33
CA LEU A 62 -10.32 7.80 1.56
C LEU A 62 -10.41 9.31 1.26
N PRO A 63 -9.51 10.18 1.76
CA PRO A 63 -9.47 11.58 1.35
C PRO A 63 -9.33 11.77 -0.16
N ALA A 64 -8.47 11.00 -0.83
CA ALA A 64 -8.31 11.05 -2.27
C ALA A 64 -9.60 10.67 -3.00
N HIS A 65 -10.30 9.63 -2.55
CA HIS A 65 -11.63 9.27 -3.08
C HIS A 65 -12.62 10.42 -2.99
N PHE A 66 -12.75 11.04 -1.81
CA PHE A 66 -13.68 12.16 -1.61
C PHE A 66 -13.29 13.37 -2.47
N ALA A 67 -12.00 13.68 -2.58
CA ALA A 67 -11.51 14.77 -3.41
C ALA A 67 -11.79 14.53 -4.90
N LEU A 68 -11.50 13.33 -5.42
CA LEU A 68 -11.79 12.94 -6.81
C LEU A 68 -13.28 13.01 -7.12
N ARG A 69 -14.12 12.50 -6.20
CA ARG A 69 -15.57 12.52 -6.35
C ARG A 69 -16.13 13.94 -6.34
N ARG A 70 -15.66 14.82 -5.44
CA ARG A 70 -16.03 16.24 -5.40
C ARG A 70 -15.69 16.97 -6.71
N ARG A 71 -14.62 16.56 -7.39
CA ARG A 71 -14.18 17.10 -8.68
C ARG A 71 -14.84 16.45 -9.90
N GLY A 72 -15.82 15.56 -9.70
CA GLY A 72 -16.48 14.82 -10.79
C GLY A 72 -15.57 13.82 -11.53
N ARG A 73 -14.39 13.51 -10.98
CA ARG A 73 -13.41 12.58 -11.59
C ARG A 73 -13.72 11.15 -11.15
N ALA A 74 -14.80 10.58 -11.69
CA ALA A 74 -15.31 9.27 -11.31
C ALA A 74 -14.85 8.11 -12.22
N THR A 75 -14.03 8.38 -13.23
CA THR A 75 -13.49 7.35 -14.13
C THR A 75 -12.33 6.58 -13.49
N LEU A 76 -11.92 5.45 -14.08
CA LEU A 76 -10.85 4.59 -13.55
C LEU A 76 -9.48 5.29 -13.56
N ALA A 77 -9.14 6.03 -14.62
CA ALA A 77 -7.80 6.61 -14.79
C ALA A 77 -7.38 7.56 -13.64
N PRO A 78 -8.22 8.50 -13.17
CA PRO A 78 -7.91 9.31 -11.99
C PRO A 78 -7.65 8.49 -10.71
N TYR A 79 -8.34 7.37 -10.53
CA TYR A 79 -8.13 6.50 -9.37
C TYR A 79 -6.81 5.74 -9.46
N LEU A 80 -6.47 5.24 -10.65
CA LEU A 80 -5.16 4.63 -10.89
C LEU A 80 -4.04 5.62 -10.56
N LEU A 81 -4.07 6.81 -11.16
CA LEU A 81 -3.02 7.82 -10.95
C LEU A 81 -2.92 8.27 -9.49
N ALA A 82 -4.05 8.54 -8.84
CA ALA A 82 -4.07 8.97 -7.44
C ALA A 82 -3.50 7.88 -6.52
N PHE A 83 -3.90 6.63 -6.70
CA PHE A 83 -3.43 5.56 -5.83
C PHE A 83 -2.00 5.09 -6.15
N THR A 84 -1.54 5.19 -7.40
CA THR A 84 -0.13 5.06 -7.74
C THR A 84 0.71 6.08 -6.99
N ALA A 85 0.28 7.36 -6.99
CA ALA A 85 0.96 8.42 -6.24
C ALA A 85 0.92 8.14 -4.73
N ILE A 86 -0.20 7.66 -4.19
CA ILE A 86 -0.30 7.25 -2.79
C ILE A 86 0.70 6.13 -2.48
N GLY A 87 0.81 5.10 -3.33
CA GLY A 87 1.78 4.01 -3.14
C GLY A 87 3.22 4.52 -3.06
N LEU A 88 3.61 5.41 -3.98
CA LEU A 88 4.92 6.05 -3.95
C LEU A 88 5.14 6.92 -2.70
N VAL A 89 4.15 7.74 -2.34
CA VAL A 89 4.20 8.59 -1.15
C VAL A 89 4.30 7.75 0.12
N SER A 90 3.55 6.65 0.22
CA SER A 90 3.61 5.72 1.34
C SER A 90 4.98 5.05 1.45
N TRP A 91 5.59 4.67 0.32
CA TRP A 91 6.96 4.15 0.31
C TRP A 91 7.98 5.18 0.81
N CYS A 92 7.95 6.42 0.28
CA CYS A 92 8.80 7.50 0.77
C CYS A 92 8.58 7.76 2.26
N ALA A 93 7.32 7.81 2.69
CA ALA A 93 6.96 8.03 4.09
C ALA A 93 7.51 6.93 4.99
N LEU A 94 7.43 5.65 4.60
CA LEU A 94 8.00 4.54 5.39
C LEU A 94 9.52 4.67 5.56
N ILE A 95 10.24 5.05 4.50
CA ILE A 95 11.69 5.30 4.59
C ILE A 95 11.97 6.47 5.53
N LEU A 96 11.24 7.58 5.40
CA LEU A 96 11.45 8.75 6.27
C LEU A 96 11.03 8.50 7.73
N LEU A 97 9.99 7.72 7.97
CA LEU A 97 9.60 7.29 9.31
C LEU A 97 10.72 6.46 9.96
N SER A 98 11.48 5.69 9.19
CA SER A 98 12.62 4.95 9.72
C SER A 98 13.75 5.84 10.26
N SER A 99 13.87 7.11 9.83
CA SER A 99 14.82 8.07 10.43
C SER A 99 14.29 8.78 11.68
N ILE A 100 12.99 8.70 11.95
CA ILE A 100 12.37 9.31 13.14
C ILE A 100 12.32 8.29 14.28
N PHE A 101 11.99 7.05 13.95
CA PHE A 101 11.78 5.97 14.93
C PHE A 101 12.88 4.91 14.93
N GLY A 102 13.84 4.98 14.01
CA GLY A 102 14.98 4.09 13.93
C GLY A 102 16.29 4.77 14.35
N PRO A 103 17.41 4.03 14.35
CA PRO A 103 18.72 4.53 14.77
C PRO A 103 19.40 5.46 13.74
N GLY A 104 18.80 5.67 12.56
CA GLY A 104 19.38 6.43 11.46
C GLY A 104 18.96 7.91 11.46
N ASP A 105 19.82 8.79 10.95
CA ASP A 105 19.50 10.20 10.75
C ASP A 105 18.76 10.45 9.41
N LEU A 106 18.20 11.65 9.24
CA LEU A 106 17.48 12.02 8.01
C LEU A 106 18.37 11.89 6.77
N ARG A 107 19.67 12.18 6.91
CA ARG A 107 20.64 12.09 5.82
C ARG A 107 20.79 10.65 5.34
N LEU A 108 20.86 9.68 6.25
CA LEU A 108 20.89 8.27 5.92
C LEU A 108 19.62 7.82 5.18
N ALA A 109 18.43 8.22 5.65
CA ALA A 109 17.18 7.85 4.98
C ALA A 109 17.09 8.41 3.55
N LEU A 110 17.51 9.67 3.34
CA LEU A 110 17.57 10.27 2.00
C LEU A 110 18.59 9.54 1.10
N ALA A 111 19.75 9.18 1.65
CA ALA A 111 20.77 8.43 0.92
C ALA A 111 20.27 7.02 0.54
N MET A 112 19.60 6.31 1.45
CA MET A 112 18.98 5.01 1.19
C MET A 112 17.89 5.10 0.13
N MET A 113 17.07 6.16 0.16
CA MET A 113 16.05 6.39 -0.86
C MET A 113 16.67 6.62 -2.24
N ALA A 114 17.69 7.47 -2.34
CA ALA A 114 18.40 7.73 -3.58
C ALA A 114 19.10 6.47 -4.13
N ASP A 115 19.80 5.73 -3.27
CA ASP A 115 20.44 4.47 -3.63
C ASP A 115 19.39 3.43 -4.08
N THR A 116 18.25 3.33 -3.39
CA THR A 116 17.19 2.39 -3.80
C THR A 116 16.62 2.74 -5.17
N ILE A 117 16.46 4.01 -5.50
CA ILE A 117 15.96 4.44 -6.82
C ILE A 117 16.95 4.07 -7.93
N VAL A 118 18.25 4.24 -7.70
CA VAL A 118 19.30 3.97 -8.70
C VAL A 118 19.60 2.47 -8.80
N SER A 119 19.83 1.83 -7.67
CA SER A 119 20.34 0.47 -7.59
C SER A 119 19.23 -0.58 -7.63
N ARG A 120 18.00 -0.24 -7.20
CA ARG A 120 16.86 -1.17 -7.11
C ARG A 120 15.53 -0.50 -7.50
N PRO A 121 15.40 0.02 -8.74
CA PRO A 121 14.21 0.75 -9.17
C PRO A 121 12.92 -0.09 -9.09
N ILE A 122 13.04 -1.42 -9.07
CA ILE A 122 11.90 -2.31 -8.88
C ILE A 122 11.16 -2.06 -7.55
N VAL A 123 11.84 -1.60 -6.50
CA VAL A 123 11.21 -1.36 -5.19
C VAL A 123 10.16 -0.24 -5.26
N PRO A 124 10.48 1.01 -5.64
CA PRO A 124 9.46 2.05 -5.79
C PRO A 124 8.44 1.73 -6.89
N LEU A 125 8.82 1.01 -7.95
CA LEU A 125 7.89 0.56 -8.98
C LEU A 125 6.87 -0.45 -8.45
N THR A 126 7.26 -1.37 -7.57
CA THR A 126 6.32 -2.30 -6.92
C THR A 126 5.36 -1.56 -6.01
N ALA A 127 5.81 -0.54 -5.28
CA ALA A 127 4.93 0.33 -4.48
C ALA A 127 3.91 1.09 -5.35
N ALA A 128 4.38 1.64 -6.49
CA ALA A 128 3.52 2.29 -7.49
C ALA A 128 2.48 1.32 -8.08
N ALA A 129 2.91 0.13 -8.47
CA ALA A 129 2.04 -0.91 -9.03
C ALA A 129 1.02 -1.40 -8.00
N LEU A 130 1.44 -1.62 -6.76
CA LEU A 130 0.56 -1.98 -5.65
C LEU A 130 -0.50 -0.89 -5.43
N GLY A 131 -0.08 0.38 -5.41
CA GLY A 131 -1.00 1.52 -5.39
C GLY A 131 -2.03 1.46 -6.51
N ALA A 132 -1.59 1.28 -7.76
CA ALA A 132 -2.50 1.15 -8.90
C ALA A 132 -3.51 -0.01 -8.74
N VAL A 133 -3.07 -1.18 -8.26
CA VAL A 133 -3.92 -2.34 -8.01
C VAL A 133 -4.96 -2.06 -6.92
N VAL A 134 -4.55 -1.42 -5.83
CA VAL A 134 -5.48 -0.98 -4.76
C VAL A 134 -6.49 0.01 -5.31
N GLY A 135 -6.06 1.02 -6.08
CA GLY A 135 -6.93 2.02 -6.69
C GLY A 135 -7.93 1.42 -7.67
N ALA A 136 -7.48 0.48 -8.52
CA ALA A 136 -8.33 -0.25 -9.44
C ALA A 136 -9.38 -1.09 -8.71
N SER A 137 -8.96 -1.81 -7.66
CA SER A 137 -9.84 -2.62 -6.82
C SER A 137 -10.87 -1.77 -6.11
N PHE A 138 -10.43 -0.67 -5.50
CA PHE A 138 -11.28 0.30 -4.81
C PHE A 138 -12.32 0.89 -5.77
N TRP A 139 -11.90 1.36 -6.94
CA TRP A 139 -12.79 1.90 -7.97
C TRP A 139 -13.78 0.83 -8.45
N ARG A 140 -13.33 -0.41 -8.67
CA ARG A 140 -14.18 -1.52 -9.14
C ARG A 140 -15.27 -1.88 -8.14
N ILE A 141 -15.01 -1.74 -6.84
CA ILE A 141 -15.96 -2.02 -5.76
C ILE A 141 -16.94 -0.86 -5.56
N ILE A 142 -16.44 0.39 -5.51
CA ILE A 142 -17.29 1.55 -5.28
C ILE A 142 -18.14 1.91 -6.49
N ARG A 143 -17.57 1.78 -7.71
CA ARG A 143 -18.16 2.23 -8.98
C ARG A 143 -18.74 3.64 -8.89
N PRO A 144 -17.89 4.66 -8.65
CA PRO A 144 -18.34 6.05 -8.52
C PRO A 144 -18.91 6.61 -9.83
N ASP A 145 -18.66 5.93 -10.96
CA ASP A 145 -19.19 6.19 -12.29
C ASP A 145 -20.67 5.83 -12.44
N ARG A 146 -21.19 4.92 -11.61
CA ARG A 146 -22.59 4.49 -11.69
C ARG A 146 -23.47 5.42 -10.85
N PRO A 147 -24.57 5.96 -11.42
CA PRO A 147 -25.60 6.59 -10.63
C PRO A 147 -26.06 5.61 -9.53
N ARG A 148 -26.32 6.11 -8.31
CA ARG A 148 -27.07 5.32 -7.34
C ARG A 148 -28.44 5.08 -7.97
N THR A 149 -28.68 3.88 -8.50
CA THR A 149 -30.01 3.48 -8.92
C THR A 149 -30.95 3.70 -7.73
N PRO A 150 -32.03 4.48 -7.88
CA PRO A 150 -33.05 4.52 -6.85
C PRO A 150 -33.63 3.10 -6.69
N PRO A 151 -34.05 2.70 -5.47
CA PRO A 151 -34.84 1.49 -5.33
C PRO A 151 -36.06 1.63 -6.24
N THR A 152 -36.24 0.67 -7.15
CA THR A 152 -37.49 0.52 -7.89
C THR A 152 -38.62 0.28 -6.86
N PRO A 153 -39.74 1.01 -6.96
CA PRO A 153 -40.88 0.85 -6.06
C PRO A 153 -41.50 -0.56 -6.16
#